data_AF-A0A376SA84-F1
#
_entry.id   AF-A0A376SA84-F1
#
_cell.length_a   1.000
_cell.length_b   1.000
_cell.length_c   1.000
_cell.angle_alpha   90.00
_cell.angle_beta   90.00
_cell.angle_gamma   90.00
#
_symmetry.space_group_name_H-M   'P 1'
#
loop_
_entity.id
_entity.type
_entity.pdbx_description
1 polymer ?
#
loop_
_entity_poly.entity_id
_entity_poly.type
_entity_poly.pdbx_seq_one_letter_code
_entity_poly.pdbx_strand_id
1 'polypeptide(L)'
;MISLFDMFKVGIGPSSSHTVGPMKAGKQFVDDLVEKGLLDSVTRVAVDVYGSLSLTGKGHHTDIAIIMGLAGNEPATVDIDQYSRFYSRRRRARTSAAGTGTA
;
A
#
# COMPACT_ATOMS: atom_id res chain seq x y z
N MET A 1 -0.71 20.04 -20.15
CA MET A 1 -1.25 19.10 -21.16
C MET A 1 -1.61 17.81 -20.46
N ILE A 2 -2.77 17.24 -20.75
CA ILE A 2 -3.15 15.89 -20.27
C ILE A 2 -2.81 14.91 -21.41
N SER A 3 -2.02 13.88 -21.11
CA SER A 3 -1.64 12.85 -22.09
C SER A 3 -2.63 11.68 -22.09
N LEU A 4 -2.75 10.95 -23.20
CA LEU A 4 -3.53 9.71 -23.26
C LEU A 4 -3.03 8.68 -22.24
N PHE A 5 -1.72 8.66 -21.99
CA PHE A 5 -1.08 7.82 -20.97
C PHE A 5 -1.42 8.25 -19.53
N ASP A 6 -1.93 9.47 -19.33
CA ASP A 6 -2.43 9.89 -18.03
C ASP A 6 -3.82 9.35 -17.72
N MET A 7 -4.61 9.10 -18.77
CA MET A 7 -5.97 8.55 -18.68
C MET A 7 -5.97 7.02 -18.54
N PHE A 8 -5.05 6.34 -19.24
CA PHE A 8 -4.98 4.87 -19.25
C PHE A 8 -3.64 4.39 -18.68
N LYS A 9 -3.63 4.08 -17.37
CA LYS A 9 -2.47 3.53 -16.67
C LYS A 9 -2.72 2.07 -16.29
N VAL A 10 -1.76 1.21 -16.61
CA VAL A 10 -1.70 -0.15 -16.06
C VAL A 10 -1.47 -0.05 -14.56
N GLY A 11 -2.27 -0.77 -13.79
CA GLY A 11 -2.17 -0.79 -12.34
C GLY A 11 -3.02 -1.89 -11.73
N ILE A 12 -2.98 -1.98 -10.40
CA ILE A 12 -3.74 -2.97 -9.64
C ILE A 12 -5.07 -2.41 -9.13
N GLY A 13 -6.12 -3.22 -9.24
CA GLY A 13 -7.44 -2.96 -8.63
C GLY A 13 -7.46 -3.27 -7.13
N PRO A 14 -8.54 -2.90 -6.41
CA PRO A 14 -9.86 -2.49 -6.93
C PRO A 14 -10.02 -0.98 -7.20
N SER A 15 -9.11 -0.11 -6.74
CA SER A 15 -9.25 1.35 -6.86
C SER A 15 -7.91 2.04 -7.13
N SER A 16 -7.85 2.89 -8.16
CA SER A 16 -6.63 3.64 -8.49
C SER A 16 -6.23 4.64 -7.39
N SER A 17 -7.20 5.34 -6.78
CA SER A 17 -6.93 6.33 -5.74
C SER A 17 -6.56 5.71 -4.39
N HIS A 18 -7.10 4.53 -4.08
CA HIS A 18 -6.93 3.88 -2.78
C HIS A 18 -5.93 2.72 -2.80
N THR A 19 -5.47 2.30 -3.98
CA THR A 19 -4.51 1.20 -4.16
C THR A 19 -3.26 1.67 -4.91
N VAL A 20 -3.40 2.22 -6.12
CA VAL A 20 -2.23 2.63 -6.94
C VAL A 20 -1.49 3.82 -6.32
N GLY A 21 -2.21 4.86 -5.88
CA GLY A 21 -1.61 6.04 -5.26
C GLY A 21 -0.81 5.71 -3.99
N PRO A 22 -1.40 5.05 -2.99
CA PRO A 22 -0.71 4.69 -1.75
C PRO A 22 0.50 3.77 -1.94
N MET A 23 0.44 2.83 -2.89
CA MET A 23 1.58 1.96 -3.22
C MET A 23 2.74 2.75 -3.83
N LYS A 24 2.46 3.66 -4.77
CA LYS A 24 3.50 4.55 -5.32
C LYS A 24 4.14 5.43 -4.26
N ALA A 25 3.34 5.99 -3.34
CA ALA A 25 3.84 6.79 -2.24
C ALA A 25 4.79 5.99 -1.34
N GLY A 26 4.43 4.74 -1.01
CA GLY A 26 5.29 3.83 -0.24
C GLY A 26 6.60 3.51 -0.97
N LYS A 27 6.55 3.23 -2.27
CA LYS A 27 7.75 2.96 -3.09
C LYS A 27 8.68 4.16 -3.13
N GLN A 28 8.14 5.34 -3.43
CA GLN A 28 8.89 6.59 -3.48
C GLN A 28 9.60 6.87 -2.15
N PHE A 29 8.91 6.66 -1.02
CA PHE A 29 9.52 6.85 0.30
C PHE A 29 10.75 5.96 0.51
N VAL A 30 10.69 4.70 0.09
CA VAL A 30 11.83 3.77 0.20
C VAL A 30 12.94 4.15 -0.76
N ASP A 31 12.62 4.55 -1.99
CA ASP A 31 13.62 4.99 -2.97
C ASP A 31 14.38 6.22 -2.47
N ASP A 32 13.67 7.19 -1.89
CA ASP A 32 14.29 8.37 -1.26
C ASP A 32 15.24 7.99 -0.10
N LEU A 33 14.91 6.94 0.67
CA LEU A 33 15.78 6.44 1.75
C LEU A 33 17.03 5.76 1.20
N VAL A 34 16.91 5.00 0.10
CA VAL A 34 18.03 4.36 -0.58
C VAL A 34 18.95 5.42 -1.19
N GLU A 35 18.41 6.40 -1.89
CA GLU A 35 19.16 7.49 -2.51
C GLU A 35 19.97 8.29 -1.46
N LYS A 36 19.39 8.50 -0.28
CA LYS A 36 20.06 9.19 0.84
C LYS A 36 21.01 8.30 1.65
N GLY A 37 21.10 7.00 1.35
CA GLY A 37 21.89 6.04 2.12
C GLY A 37 21.40 5.85 3.55
N LEU A 38 20.11 6.12 3.81
CA LEU A 38 19.52 6.07 5.16
C LEU A 38 18.85 4.75 5.48
N LEU A 39 18.55 3.92 4.47
CA LEU A 39 17.74 2.71 4.63
C LEU A 39 18.26 1.78 5.74
N ASP A 40 19.58 1.56 5.80
CA ASP A 40 20.20 0.66 6.79
C ASP A 40 20.08 1.15 8.24
N SER A 41 19.85 2.46 8.43
CA SER A 41 19.65 3.07 9.75
C SER A 41 18.18 3.04 10.21
N VAL A 42 17.24 2.70 9.33
CA VAL A 42 15.81 2.72 9.64
C VAL A 42 15.42 1.47 10.44
N THR A 43 15.00 1.68 11.68
CA THR A 43 14.53 0.60 12.57
C THR A 43 13.01 0.49 12.65
N ARG A 44 12.28 1.54 12.25
CA ARG A 44 10.82 1.59 12.30
C ARG A 44 10.27 2.53 11.23
N VAL A 45 9.21 2.09 10.56
CA VAL A 45 8.39 2.91 9.66
C VAL A 45 6.99 3.00 10.24
N ALA A 46 6.43 4.20 10.29
CA ALA A 46 5.04 4.46 10.65
C ALA A 46 4.35 5.15 9.49
N VAL A 47 3.10 4.76 9.22
CA VAL A 47 2.29 5.37 8.17
C VAL A 47 0.95 5.75 8.75
N ASP A 48 0.68 7.05 8.75
CA ASP A 48 -0.60 7.61 9.16
C ASP A 48 -1.41 7.97 7.91
N VAL A 49 -2.67 7.54 7.90
CA VAL A 49 -3.59 7.74 6.78
C VAL A 49 -4.67 8.72 7.21
N TYR A 50 -4.95 9.73 6.39
CA TYR A 50 -5.86 10.83 6.71
C TYR A 50 -7.03 10.97 5.71
N GLY A 51 -8.08 11.65 6.14
CA GLY A 51 -9.20 12.07 5.28
C GLY A 51 -10.00 10.91 4.67
N SER A 52 -10.39 11.06 3.39
CA SER A 52 -11.17 10.04 2.67
C SER A 52 -10.45 8.69 2.54
N LEU A 53 -9.12 8.73 2.53
CA LEU A 53 -8.27 7.54 2.42
C LEU A 53 -8.31 6.68 3.70
N SER A 54 -8.47 7.29 4.88
CA SER A 54 -8.57 6.56 6.15
C SER A 54 -9.95 5.96 6.38
N LEU A 55 -10.99 6.66 5.93
CA LEU A 55 -12.39 6.25 6.08
C LEU A 55 -12.73 4.97 5.31
N THR A 56 -12.09 4.73 4.17
CA THR A 56 -12.40 3.59 3.29
C THR A 56 -11.23 2.59 3.13
N GLY A 57 -10.11 2.83 3.82
CA GLY A 57 -8.85 2.13 3.58
C GLY A 57 -8.89 0.61 3.80
N LYS A 58 -9.71 0.10 4.74
CA LYS A 58 -9.90 -1.34 4.95
C LYS A 58 -10.72 -2.02 3.84
N GLY A 59 -11.63 -1.29 3.20
CA GLY A 59 -12.48 -1.81 2.11
C GLY A 59 -11.79 -1.82 0.74
N HIS A 60 -10.78 -0.96 0.56
CA HIS A 60 -10.04 -0.80 -0.71
C HIS A 60 -8.58 -1.30 -0.64
N HIS A 61 -8.23 -2.05 0.41
CA HIS A 61 -6.90 -2.66 0.59
C HIS A 61 -5.76 -1.63 0.59
N THR A 62 -6.03 -0.41 1.05
CA THR A 62 -5.06 0.69 1.12
C THR A 62 -3.88 0.36 2.02
N ASP A 63 -4.14 -0.31 3.15
CA ASP A 63 -3.09 -0.74 4.08
C ASP A 63 -2.09 -1.71 3.43
N ILE A 64 -2.57 -2.60 2.55
CA ILE A 64 -1.74 -3.56 1.82
C ILE A 64 -1.00 -2.86 0.69
N ALA A 65 -1.66 -1.95 -0.02
CA ALA A 65 -1.02 -1.14 -1.05
C ALA A 65 0.19 -0.39 -0.48
N ILE A 66 0.04 0.25 0.68
CA ILE A 66 1.12 0.93 1.40
C ILE A 66 2.26 -0.04 1.71
N ILE A 67 1.96 -1.19 2.33
CA ILE A 67 2.99 -2.17 2.73
C ILE A 67 3.76 -2.69 1.52
N MET A 68 3.07 -3.00 0.43
CA MET A 68 3.72 -3.50 -0.79
C MET A 68 4.61 -2.44 -1.43
N GLY A 69 4.19 -1.17 -1.42
CA GLY A 69 5.02 -0.05 -1.84
C GLY A 69 6.29 0.07 -0.97
N LEU A 70 6.12 0.02 0.36
CA LEU A 70 7.24 0.01 1.31
C LEU A 70 8.15 -1.24 1.19
N ALA A 71 7.65 -2.32 0.62
CA ALA A 71 8.44 -3.52 0.30
C ALA A 71 9.17 -3.39 -1.06
N GLY A 72 9.10 -2.24 -1.73
CA GLY A 72 9.78 -1.98 -2.99
C GLY A 72 8.99 -2.36 -4.25
N ASN A 73 7.70 -2.68 -4.13
CA ASN A 73 6.88 -3.06 -5.28
C ASN A 73 6.29 -1.83 -5.99
N GLU A 74 6.06 -1.97 -7.31
CA GLU A 74 5.39 -0.96 -8.12
C GLU A 74 4.04 -1.47 -8.66
N PRO A 75 3.00 -0.63 -8.75
CA PRO A 75 1.68 -1.07 -9.21
C PRO A 75 1.64 -1.68 -10.60
N ALA A 76 2.59 -1.33 -11.47
CA ALA A 76 2.63 -1.81 -12.85
C ALA A 76 3.27 -3.21 -12.99
N THR A 77 4.08 -3.63 -12.02
CA THR A 77 4.91 -4.84 -12.11
C THR A 77 4.74 -5.79 -10.91
N VAL A 78 3.96 -5.39 -9.90
CA VAL A 78 3.73 -6.20 -8.71
C VAL A 78 3.08 -7.54 -9.07
N ASP A 79 3.63 -8.61 -8.50
CA ASP A 79 3.07 -9.96 -8.59
C ASP A 79 1.74 -10.04 -7.83
N ILE A 80 0.65 -10.17 -8.59
CA ILE A 80 -0.73 -10.18 -8.08
C ILE A 80 -1.00 -11.44 -7.24
N ASP A 81 -0.34 -12.55 -7.53
CA ASP A 81 -0.50 -13.80 -6.76
C ASP A 81 0.17 -13.68 -5.39
N GLN A 82 1.31 -13.01 -5.33
CA GLN A 82 1.95 -12.64 -4.06
C GLN A 82 1.09 -11.66 -3.26
N TYR A 83 0.50 -10.66 -3.92
CA TYR A 83 -0.44 -9.72 -3.30
C TYR A 83 -1.63 -10.46 -2.64
N SER A 84 -2.26 -11.38 -3.37
CA SER A 84 -3.40 -12.17 -2.90
C SER A 84 -3.02 -13.11 -1.74
N ARG A 85 -1.83 -13.73 -1.79
CA ARG A 85 -1.31 -14.57 -0.70
C ARG A 85 -1.00 -13.78 0.56
N PHE A 86 -0.36 -12.62 0.43
CA PHE A 86 -0.06 -11.74 1.57
C PHE A 86 -1.36 -11.27 2.24
N TYR A 87 -2.34 -10.85 1.44
CA TYR A 87 -3.68 -10.50 1.92
C TYR A 87 -4.35 -11.66 2.68
N SER A 88 -4.33 -12.86 2.09
CA SER A 88 -4.93 -14.06 2.68
C SER A 88 -4.27 -14.45 4.01
N ARG A 89 -2.94 -14.32 4.12
CA ARG A 89 -2.20 -14.55 5.39
C ARG A 89 -2.60 -13.54 6.46
N ARG A 90 -2.77 -12.26 6.11
CA ARG A 90 -3.18 -11.23 7.08
C ARG A 90 -4.60 -11.45 7.61
N ARG A 91 -5.54 -11.90 6.76
CA ARG A 91 -6.90 -12.28 7.21
C ARG A 91 -6.87 -13.46 8.19
N ARG A 92 -6.07 -14.49 7.90
CA ARG A 92 -5.91 -15.64 8.80
C ARG A 92 -5.29 -15.25 10.14
N ALA A 93 -4.26 -14.40 10.13
CA ALA A 93 -3.63 -13.90 11.35
C ALA A 93 -4.56 -13.02 12.21
N ARG A 94 -5.59 -12.40 11.62
CA ARG A 94 -6.62 -11.64 12.36
C ARG A 94 -7.82 -12.47 12.82
N THR A 95 -7.90 -13.76 12.49
CA THR A 95 -8.98 -14.64 12.97
C THR A 95 -8.75 -15.13 14.42
N SER A 96 -7.72 -14.63 15.11
CA SER A 96 -7.45 -14.90 16.53
C SER A 96 -7.55 -13.67 17.45
N ALA A 97 -8.06 -12.53 16.99
CA ALA A 97 -8.31 -11.37 17.86
C ALA A 97 -9.81 -11.09 17.96
N ALA A 98 -10.41 -11.65 19.02
CA ALA A 98 -11.74 -11.33 19.51
C ALA A 98 -11.93 -9.81 19.69
N GLY A 99 -13.17 -9.37 19.52
CA GLY A 99 -13.55 -7.97 19.54
C GLY A 99 -13.27 -7.26 20.85
N THR A 100 -12.96 -5.99 20.73
CA THR A 100 -13.29 -4.96 21.73
C THR A 100 -13.74 -3.74 20.95
N GLY A 101 -15.05 -3.65 20.74
CA GLY A 101 -15.68 -2.36 20.51
C GLY A 101 -15.64 -1.57 21.82
N THR A 102 -15.36 -0.29 21.72
CA THR A 102 -15.73 0.69 22.73
C THR A 102 -16.14 1.97 22.01
N ALA A 103 -17.19 2.56 22.57
CA ALA A 103 -17.98 3.70 22.13
C ALA A 103 -17.17 4.99 21.91
#